data_AF-A4BKM4-F1
#
_entry.id   AF-A4BKM4-F1
#
_cell.length_a   1.000
_cell.length_b   1.000
_cell.length_c   1.000
_cell.angle_alpha   90.00
_cell.angle_beta   90.00
_cell.angle_gamma   90.00
#
_symmetry.space_group_name_H-M   'P 1'
#
loop_
_entity.id
_entity.type
_entity.pdbx_description
1 polymer ?
#
loop_
_entity_poly.entity_id
_entity_poly.type
_entity_poly.pdbx_seq_one_letter_code
_entity_poly.pdbx_strand_id
1 'polypeptide(L)'
;MIKSKIKIGLFYFAVLAGYLYRFFFGKLLGILILSIFLYQSSNWLFGTTPYTFSELLSWMDKLSETSKIAIISTLVTVLGFFLAFMSSQANWKNQMFAAIKLEAASEIDEFFSKYSKLATDCKIYSDGLISSSKEIANGCEEGRSEFLVEYYTDQTGKFISIRGELNAMSIDVHRLTSKYSLVFFSSPGLFESLNSATRAVSEISSKLWINVPFKIYEDTDPIRSYLSQISTEACEELSKVVEDNQMELNFSSGKVKGNLMSSVGGFNFWYVFNLFKQGKNFSASIIERDSKRKG
;
A
#
# COMPACT_ATOMS: atom_id res chain seq x y z
N MET A 1 10.42 24.12 -16.41
CA MET A 1 9.64 23.10 -17.14
C MET A 1 10.49 22.13 -17.98
N ILE A 2 11.29 22.59 -18.95
CA ILE A 2 12.12 21.71 -19.83
C ILE A 2 13.13 20.85 -19.03
N LYS A 3 13.87 21.45 -18.06
CA LYS A 3 14.81 20.70 -17.19
C LYS A 3 14.14 19.59 -16.37
N SER A 4 12.86 19.74 -16.02
CA SER A 4 12.11 18.76 -15.22
C SER A 4 11.71 17.55 -16.06
N LYS A 5 11.22 17.78 -17.29
CA LYS A 5 10.92 16.69 -18.25
C LYS A 5 12.16 15.86 -18.62
N ILE A 6 13.32 16.51 -18.79
CA ILE A 6 14.58 15.81 -19.07
C ILE A 6 14.99 14.92 -17.88
N LYS A 7 14.92 15.42 -16.64
CA LYS A 7 15.23 14.63 -15.43
C LYS A 7 14.32 13.41 -15.29
N ILE A 8 13.04 13.56 -15.59
CA ILE A 8 12.06 12.46 -15.55
C ILE A 8 12.40 11.41 -16.62
N GLY A 9 12.69 11.82 -17.85
CA GLY A 9 13.10 10.90 -18.91
C GLY A 9 14.38 10.14 -18.57
N LEU A 10 15.36 10.84 -18.00
CA LEU A 10 16.65 10.25 -17.58
C LEU A 10 16.49 9.26 -16.42
N PHE A 11 15.58 9.55 -15.47
CA PHE A 11 15.21 8.62 -14.41
C PHE A 11 14.60 7.32 -14.97
N TYR A 12 13.58 7.43 -15.84
CA TYR A 12 12.98 6.24 -16.44
C TYR A 12 13.96 5.44 -17.31
N PHE A 13 14.85 6.14 -18.05
CA PHE A 13 15.91 5.49 -18.80
C PHE A 13 16.89 4.74 -17.89
N ALA A 14 17.34 5.36 -16.80
CA ALA A 14 18.23 4.72 -15.83
C ALA A 14 17.58 3.50 -15.15
N VAL A 15 16.29 3.59 -14.81
CA VAL A 15 15.52 2.46 -14.27
C VAL A 15 15.42 1.32 -15.30
N LEU A 16 15.12 1.64 -16.56
CA LEU A 16 15.04 0.65 -17.64
C LEU A 16 16.40 -0.02 -17.89
N ALA A 17 17.48 0.76 -17.97
CA ALA A 17 18.84 0.27 -18.15
C ALA A 17 19.28 -0.62 -16.97
N GLY A 18 18.99 -0.20 -15.73
CA GLY A 18 19.24 -1.01 -14.54
C GLY A 18 18.45 -2.32 -14.54
N TYR A 19 17.20 -2.30 -15.02
CA TYR A 19 16.38 -3.50 -15.16
C TYR A 19 16.96 -4.47 -16.19
N LEU A 20 17.38 -3.97 -17.36
CA LEU A 20 18.01 -4.77 -18.41
C LEU A 20 19.34 -5.37 -17.94
N TYR A 21 20.20 -4.58 -17.29
CA TYR A 21 21.44 -5.08 -16.70
C TYR A 21 21.18 -6.22 -15.70
N ARG A 22 20.24 -6.01 -14.77
CA ARG A 22 19.86 -7.03 -13.79
C ARG A 22 19.19 -8.25 -14.44
N PHE A 23 18.53 -8.09 -15.57
CA PHE A 23 17.96 -9.19 -16.34
C PHE A 23 19.07 -10.03 -17.01
N PHE A 24 19.96 -9.40 -17.79
CA PHE A 24 21.00 -10.10 -18.55
C PHE A 24 22.08 -10.74 -17.66
N PHE A 25 22.46 -10.10 -16.57
CA PHE A 25 23.52 -10.59 -15.67
C PHE A 25 23.00 -11.23 -14.38
N GLY A 26 21.73 -10.99 -14.01
CA GLY A 26 21.15 -11.49 -12.75
C GLY A 26 20.07 -12.56 -12.92
N LYS A 27 19.63 -12.87 -14.15
CA LYS A 27 18.71 -13.98 -14.42
C LYS A 27 19.32 -14.97 -15.40
N LEU A 28 19.04 -16.25 -15.15
CA LEU A 28 19.58 -17.37 -15.93
C LEU A 28 19.13 -17.35 -17.40
N LEU A 29 17.86 -17.01 -17.65
CA LEU A 29 17.35 -16.76 -19.01
C LEU A 29 18.06 -15.58 -19.69
N GLY A 30 18.39 -14.52 -18.93
CA GLY A 30 19.14 -13.39 -19.46
C GLY A 30 20.56 -13.79 -19.88
N ILE A 31 21.25 -14.59 -19.04
CA ILE A 31 22.57 -15.14 -19.35
C ILE A 31 22.51 -16.08 -20.56
N LEU A 32 21.46 -16.90 -20.68
CA LEU A 32 21.27 -17.79 -21.83
C LEU A 32 21.05 -17.02 -23.13
N ILE A 33 20.19 -16.00 -23.11
CA ILE A 33 19.98 -15.10 -24.26
C ILE A 33 21.28 -14.38 -24.61
N LEU A 34 22.00 -13.88 -23.61
CA LEU A 34 23.30 -13.23 -23.80
C LEU A 34 24.33 -14.19 -24.40
N SER A 35 24.35 -15.45 -23.97
CA SER A 35 25.26 -16.48 -24.47
C SER A 35 24.96 -16.85 -25.92
N ILE A 36 23.68 -17.00 -26.28
CA ILE A 36 23.25 -17.22 -27.67
C ILE A 36 23.62 -16.00 -28.53
N PHE A 37 23.39 -14.80 -28.03
CA PHE A 37 23.73 -13.56 -28.73
C PHE A 37 25.23 -13.42 -28.96
N LEU A 38 26.06 -13.71 -27.95
CA LEU A 38 27.52 -13.71 -28.06
C LEU A 38 28.02 -14.77 -29.03
N TYR A 39 27.40 -15.96 -29.03
CA TYR A 39 27.74 -17.03 -29.95
C TYR A 39 27.41 -16.66 -31.41
N GLN A 40 26.23 -16.10 -31.68
CA GLN A 40 25.85 -15.65 -33.02
C GLN A 40 26.66 -14.43 -33.50
N SER A 41 27.01 -13.53 -32.57
CA SER A 41 27.74 -12.29 -32.87
C SER A 41 29.25 -12.45 -32.78
N SER A 42 29.75 -13.66 -32.52
CA SER A 42 31.18 -13.94 -32.28
C SER A 42 32.09 -13.56 -33.44
N ASN A 43 31.65 -13.74 -34.68
CA ASN A 43 32.40 -13.33 -35.86
C ASN A 43 32.60 -11.80 -35.89
N TRP A 44 31.56 -11.05 -35.51
CA TRP A 44 31.62 -9.59 -35.46
C TRP A 44 32.40 -9.07 -34.24
N LEU A 45 32.27 -9.72 -33.07
CA LEU A 45 32.88 -9.28 -31.81
C LEU A 45 34.34 -9.72 -31.63
N PHE A 46 34.67 -10.94 -32.05
CA PHE A 46 35.96 -11.58 -31.75
C PHE A 46 36.73 -12.00 -33.02
N GLY A 47 36.14 -11.84 -34.20
CA GLY A 47 36.76 -12.26 -35.47
C GLY A 47 36.90 -13.78 -35.62
N THR A 48 36.20 -14.57 -34.81
CA THR A 48 36.24 -16.03 -34.83
C THR A 48 34.89 -16.59 -35.27
N THR A 49 34.92 -17.57 -36.18
CA THR A 49 33.74 -18.33 -36.57
C THR A 49 33.57 -19.52 -35.63
N PRO A 50 32.52 -19.56 -34.80
CA PRO A 50 32.30 -20.65 -33.87
C PRO A 50 31.90 -21.90 -34.66
N TYR A 51 32.26 -23.08 -34.14
CA TYR A 51 31.84 -24.35 -34.72
C TYR A 51 30.32 -24.43 -34.82
N THR A 52 29.81 -24.76 -35.98
CA THR A 52 28.39 -25.10 -36.18
C THR A 52 28.03 -26.36 -35.40
N PHE A 53 26.74 -26.57 -35.14
CA PHE A 53 26.25 -27.73 -34.38
C PHE A 53 26.76 -29.07 -34.95
N SER A 54 26.83 -29.20 -36.28
CA SER A 54 27.36 -30.39 -36.96
C SER A 54 28.85 -30.59 -36.73
N GLU A 55 29.64 -29.51 -36.80
CA GLU A 55 31.08 -29.57 -36.53
C GLU A 55 31.37 -29.93 -35.08
N LEU A 56 30.56 -29.41 -34.15
CA LEU A 56 30.62 -29.70 -32.71
C LEU A 56 30.34 -31.17 -32.41
N LEU A 57 29.34 -31.76 -33.07
CA LEU A 57 29.05 -33.20 -33.00
C LEU A 57 30.20 -34.04 -33.58
N SER A 58 30.75 -33.64 -34.74
CA SER A 58 31.88 -34.35 -35.34
C SER A 58 33.16 -34.29 -34.49
N TRP A 59 33.36 -33.16 -33.79
CA TRP A 59 34.46 -32.99 -32.85
C TRP A 59 34.25 -33.88 -31.62
N MET A 60 33.02 -33.92 -31.10
CA MET A 60 32.67 -34.77 -29.97
C MET A 60 32.88 -36.24 -30.30
N ASP A 61 32.58 -36.67 -31.53
CA ASP A 61 32.78 -38.06 -31.95
C ASP A 61 34.26 -38.48 -31.98
N LYS A 62 35.17 -37.55 -32.28
CA LYS A 62 36.63 -37.79 -32.30
C LYS A 62 37.28 -37.89 -30.92
N LEU A 63 36.56 -37.61 -29.83
CA LEU A 63 37.09 -37.70 -28.47
C LEU A 63 37.15 -39.17 -27.97
N SER A 64 38.04 -39.43 -27.01
CA SER A 64 38.08 -40.72 -26.30
C SER A 64 36.79 -40.98 -25.53
N GLU A 65 36.41 -42.26 -25.35
CA GLU A 65 35.22 -42.62 -24.57
C GLU A 65 35.27 -42.06 -23.14
N THR A 66 36.44 -42.09 -22.50
CA THR A 66 36.67 -41.50 -21.19
C THR A 66 36.37 -39.99 -21.16
N SER A 67 36.75 -39.26 -22.20
CA SER A 67 36.48 -37.81 -22.31
C SER A 67 35.01 -37.54 -22.60
N LYS A 68 34.35 -38.35 -23.45
CA LYS A 68 32.91 -38.27 -23.72
C LYS A 68 32.10 -38.45 -22.43
N ILE A 69 32.41 -39.49 -21.64
CA ILE A 69 31.75 -39.76 -20.36
C ILE A 69 31.98 -38.61 -19.37
N ALA A 70 33.21 -38.12 -19.25
CA ALA A 70 33.53 -36.99 -18.36
C ALA A 70 32.76 -35.72 -18.72
N ILE A 71 32.69 -35.37 -20.01
CA ILE A 71 31.94 -34.19 -20.50
C ILE A 71 30.44 -34.34 -20.21
N ILE A 72 29.84 -35.48 -20.58
CA ILE A 72 28.41 -35.72 -20.38
C ILE A 72 28.05 -35.73 -18.88
N SER A 73 28.84 -36.40 -18.05
CA SER A 73 28.62 -36.46 -16.60
C SER A 73 28.71 -35.08 -15.96
N THR A 74 29.69 -34.27 -16.36
CA THR A 74 29.83 -32.89 -15.92
C THR A 74 28.64 -32.04 -16.36
N LEU A 75 28.20 -32.16 -17.62
CA LEU A 75 27.01 -31.47 -18.15
C LEU A 75 25.75 -31.82 -17.36
N VAL A 76 25.50 -33.12 -17.15
CA VAL A 76 24.34 -33.59 -16.39
C VAL A 76 24.37 -33.07 -14.96
N THR A 77 25.53 -33.08 -14.32
CA THR A 77 25.71 -32.61 -12.95
C THR A 77 25.46 -31.10 -12.85
N VAL A 78 26.09 -30.32 -13.74
CA VAL A 78 25.92 -28.86 -13.80
C VAL A 78 24.46 -28.50 -14.06
N LEU A 79 23.82 -29.13 -15.05
CA LEU A 79 22.40 -28.90 -15.36
C LEU A 79 21.49 -29.30 -14.18
N GLY A 80 21.78 -30.41 -13.50
CA GLY A 80 21.04 -30.86 -12.33
C GLY A 80 21.10 -29.85 -11.19
N PHE A 81 22.30 -29.35 -10.85
CA PHE A 81 22.48 -28.29 -9.86
C PHE A 81 21.76 -27.00 -10.26
N PHE A 82 21.81 -26.62 -11.53
CA PHE A 82 21.11 -25.44 -12.03
C PHE A 82 19.59 -25.55 -11.90
N LEU A 83 19.00 -26.69 -12.28
CA LEU A 83 17.56 -26.92 -12.16
C LEU A 83 17.11 -26.92 -10.69
N ALA A 84 17.86 -27.59 -9.81
CA ALA A 84 17.57 -27.61 -8.38
C ALA A 84 17.67 -26.20 -7.77
N PHE A 85 18.71 -25.44 -8.11
CA PHE A 85 18.89 -24.07 -7.65
C PHE A 85 17.78 -23.14 -8.15
N MET A 86 17.40 -23.23 -9.43
CA MET A 86 16.30 -22.44 -9.99
C MET A 86 14.97 -22.76 -9.31
N SER A 87 14.66 -24.04 -9.12
CA SER A 87 13.44 -24.48 -8.46
C SER A 87 13.39 -23.98 -7.01
N SER A 88 14.48 -24.16 -6.25
CA SER A 88 14.62 -23.67 -4.88
C SER A 88 14.46 -22.16 -4.80
N GLN A 89 15.14 -21.40 -5.68
CA GLN A 89 15.07 -19.95 -5.67
C GLN A 89 13.68 -19.43 -6.05
N ALA A 90 13.01 -20.06 -7.02
CA ALA A 90 11.63 -19.70 -7.39
C ALA A 90 10.66 -19.97 -6.24
N ASN A 91 10.77 -21.15 -5.60
CA ASN A 91 9.94 -21.50 -4.46
C ASN A 91 10.17 -20.55 -3.28
N TRP A 92 11.43 -20.26 -2.94
CA TRP A 92 11.76 -19.31 -1.88
C TRP A 92 11.21 -17.90 -2.14
N LYS A 93 11.34 -17.39 -3.37
CA LYS A 93 10.76 -16.09 -3.76
C LYS A 93 9.24 -16.07 -3.62
N ASN A 94 8.56 -17.14 -4.05
CA ASN A 94 7.11 -17.25 -3.95
C ASN A 94 6.66 -17.31 -2.48
N GLN A 95 7.37 -18.08 -1.64
CA GLN A 95 7.10 -18.16 -0.20
C GLN A 95 7.31 -16.82 0.50
N MET A 96 8.42 -16.14 0.23
CA MET A 96 8.70 -14.81 0.80
C MET A 96 7.64 -13.78 0.37
N PHE A 97 7.26 -13.78 -0.90
CA PHE A 97 6.23 -12.86 -1.39
C PHE A 97 4.84 -13.16 -0.80
N ALA A 98 4.48 -14.43 -0.63
CA ALA A 98 3.26 -14.83 0.06
C ALA A 98 3.27 -14.41 1.54
N ALA A 99 4.41 -14.53 2.22
CA ALA A 99 4.55 -14.08 3.60
C ALA A 99 4.34 -12.57 3.75
N ILE A 100 4.96 -11.76 2.88
CA ILE A 100 4.76 -10.29 2.88
C ILE A 100 3.30 -9.94 2.57
N LYS A 101 2.65 -10.65 1.65
CA LYS A 101 1.22 -10.47 1.35
C LYS A 101 0.34 -10.76 2.56
N LEU A 102 0.61 -11.82 3.30
CA LEU A 102 -0.14 -12.19 4.51
C LEU A 102 0.08 -11.17 5.63
N GLU A 103 1.33 -10.74 5.85
CA GLU A 103 1.66 -9.68 6.81
C GLU A 103 0.91 -8.39 6.46
N ALA A 104 0.97 -7.96 5.20
CA ALA A 104 0.26 -6.78 4.73
C ALA A 104 -1.26 -6.91 4.92
N ALA A 105 -1.83 -8.08 4.58
CA ALA A 105 -3.26 -8.32 4.75
C ALA A 105 -3.68 -8.22 6.23
N SER A 106 -2.87 -8.77 7.14
CA SER A 106 -3.13 -8.72 8.58
C SER A 106 -3.04 -7.30 9.13
N GLU A 107 -1.96 -6.56 8.82
CA GLU A 107 -1.79 -5.18 9.32
C GLU A 107 -2.87 -4.24 8.77
N ILE A 108 -3.29 -4.41 7.51
CA ILE A 108 -4.37 -3.62 6.90
C ILE A 108 -5.70 -3.91 7.58
N ASP A 109 -6.02 -5.18 7.81
CA ASP A 109 -7.26 -5.60 8.45
C ASP A 109 -7.36 -5.07 9.88
N GLU A 110 -6.28 -5.20 10.65
CA GLU A 110 -6.20 -4.68 12.02
C GLU A 110 -6.36 -3.15 12.04
N PHE A 111 -5.63 -2.45 11.17
CA PHE A 111 -5.68 -1.00 11.08
C PHE A 111 -7.09 -0.48 10.75
N PHE A 112 -7.69 -0.95 9.65
CA PHE A 112 -8.99 -0.43 9.21
C PHE A 112 -10.14 -0.90 10.12
N SER A 113 -10.07 -2.10 10.69
CA SER A 113 -11.06 -2.56 11.67
C SER A 113 -11.03 -1.70 12.94
N LYS A 114 -9.82 -1.40 13.44
CA LYS A 114 -9.65 -0.52 14.60
C LYS A 114 -10.12 0.90 14.30
N TYR A 115 -9.75 1.45 13.15
CA TYR A 115 -10.20 2.78 12.72
C TYR A 115 -11.72 2.85 12.62
N SER A 116 -12.37 1.85 11.98
CA SER A 116 -13.83 1.81 11.87
C SER A 116 -14.51 1.75 13.23
N LYS A 117 -13.98 0.97 14.18
CA LYS A 117 -14.50 0.89 15.54
C LYS A 117 -14.44 2.26 16.24
N LEU A 118 -13.27 2.90 16.22
CA LEU A 118 -13.07 4.21 16.85
C LEU A 118 -13.92 5.31 16.20
N ALA A 119 -14.07 5.28 14.87
CA ALA A 119 -14.95 6.21 14.14
C ALA A 119 -16.42 6.00 14.54
N THR A 120 -16.85 4.74 14.72
CA THR A 120 -18.19 4.41 15.23
C THR A 120 -18.40 4.94 16.64
N ASP A 121 -17.41 4.79 17.53
CA ASP A 121 -17.48 5.35 18.89
C ASP A 121 -17.61 6.89 18.87
N CYS A 122 -16.95 7.57 17.92
CA CYS A 122 -17.13 9.02 17.72
C CYS A 122 -18.55 9.37 17.25
N LYS A 123 -19.10 8.60 16.31
CA LYS A 123 -20.49 8.77 15.86
C LYS A 123 -21.47 8.60 17.02
N ILE A 124 -21.33 7.54 17.81
CA ILE A 124 -22.20 7.28 18.98
C ILE A 124 -22.16 8.45 19.97
N TYR A 125 -20.97 8.99 20.25
CA TYR A 125 -20.85 10.15 21.14
C TYR A 125 -21.52 11.39 20.54
N SER A 126 -21.29 11.66 19.25
CA SER A 126 -21.89 12.78 18.52
C SER A 126 -23.42 12.72 18.47
N ASP A 127 -23.98 11.55 18.14
CA ASP A 127 -25.42 11.29 18.15
C ASP A 127 -26.01 11.43 19.56
N GLY A 128 -25.25 11.06 20.58
CA GLY A 128 -25.60 11.25 21.98
C GLY A 128 -25.68 12.72 22.41
N LEU A 129 -24.75 13.56 21.96
CA LEU A 129 -24.78 15.01 22.19
C LEU A 129 -25.99 15.66 21.48
N ILE A 130 -26.29 15.25 20.25
CA ILE A 130 -27.46 15.72 19.51
C ILE A 130 -28.76 15.29 20.22
N SER A 131 -28.84 14.04 20.65
CA SER A 131 -30.04 13.50 21.28
C SER A 131 -30.29 14.15 22.64
N SER A 132 -29.26 14.30 23.46
CA SER A 132 -29.37 14.95 24.78
C SER A 132 -29.72 16.43 24.66
N SER A 133 -29.09 17.17 23.73
CA SER A 133 -29.43 18.58 23.50
C SER A 133 -30.88 18.77 23.05
N LYS A 134 -31.39 17.89 22.16
CA LYS A 134 -32.80 17.88 21.75
C LYS A 134 -33.75 17.51 22.89
N GLU A 135 -33.41 16.52 23.71
CA GLU A 135 -34.22 16.09 24.87
C GLU A 135 -34.36 17.23 25.90
N ILE A 136 -33.25 17.89 26.24
CA ILE A 136 -33.23 19.03 27.17
C ILE A 136 -33.99 20.23 26.59
N ALA A 137 -33.77 20.58 25.31
CA ALA A 137 -34.44 21.71 24.67
C ALA A 137 -35.97 21.55 24.57
N ASN A 138 -36.45 20.30 24.50
CA ASN A 138 -37.89 19.99 24.44
C ASN A 138 -38.56 19.95 25.82
N GLY A 139 -37.84 20.27 26.90
CA GLY A 139 -38.41 20.38 28.25
C GLY A 139 -38.50 19.04 28.98
N CYS A 140 -37.41 18.27 29.04
CA CYS A 140 -37.33 17.09 29.89
C CYS A 140 -37.26 17.45 31.39
N GLU A 141 -37.53 16.47 32.25
CA GLU A 141 -37.45 16.63 33.70
C GLU A 141 -36.07 17.15 34.16
N GLU A 142 -36.03 17.99 35.18
CA GLU A 142 -34.80 18.65 35.64
C GLU A 142 -33.72 17.63 36.03
N GLY A 143 -34.06 16.62 36.85
CA GLY A 143 -33.11 15.56 37.22
C GLY A 143 -32.63 14.72 36.02
N ARG A 144 -33.44 14.59 34.96
CA ARG A 144 -33.03 13.94 33.71
C ARG A 144 -32.05 14.82 32.92
N SER A 145 -32.30 16.13 32.89
CA SER A 145 -31.42 17.10 32.24
C SER A 145 -30.05 17.12 32.91
N GLU A 146 -30.00 17.20 34.23
CA GLU A 146 -28.77 17.16 35.03
C GLU A 146 -27.98 15.88 34.77
N PHE A 147 -28.66 14.72 34.79
CA PHE A 147 -28.04 13.44 34.49
C PHE A 147 -27.41 13.40 33.09
N LEU A 148 -28.12 13.88 32.06
CA LEU A 148 -27.62 13.89 30.69
C LEU A 148 -26.38 14.79 30.53
N VAL A 149 -26.41 15.97 31.14
CA VAL A 149 -25.28 16.90 31.16
C VAL A 149 -24.07 16.26 31.83
N GLU A 150 -24.25 15.66 33.00
CA GLU A 150 -23.17 15.00 33.73
C GLU A 150 -22.61 13.82 32.94
N TYR A 151 -23.47 12.95 32.43
CA TYR A 151 -23.09 11.76 31.67
C TYR A 151 -22.23 12.10 30.44
N TYR A 152 -22.69 13.00 29.58
CA TYR A 152 -21.97 13.31 28.34
C TYR A 152 -20.73 14.16 28.58
N THR A 153 -20.71 14.96 29.65
CA THR A 153 -19.49 15.68 30.05
C THR A 153 -18.43 14.72 30.58
N ASP A 154 -18.83 13.68 31.33
CA ASP A 154 -17.89 12.65 31.79
C ASP A 154 -17.39 11.76 30.63
N GLN A 155 -18.21 11.54 29.60
CA GLN A 155 -17.78 10.84 28.38
C GLN A 155 -16.80 11.66 27.51
N THR A 156 -16.69 12.98 27.70
CA THR A 156 -15.80 13.85 26.92
C THR A 156 -14.35 13.38 26.96
N GLY A 157 -13.85 12.92 28.11
CA GLY A 157 -12.47 12.43 28.24
C GLY A 157 -12.19 11.23 27.33
N LYS A 158 -13.15 10.29 27.23
CA LYS A 158 -13.07 9.14 26.34
C LYS A 158 -13.06 9.58 24.87
N PHE A 159 -13.95 10.50 24.49
CA PHE A 159 -13.99 11.04 23.13
C PHE A 159 -12.67 11.73 22.74
N ILE A 160 -12.10 12.56 23.63
CA ILE A 160 -10.82 13.24 23.36
C ILE A 160 -9.69 12.24 23.10
N SER A 161 -9.64 11.15 23.87
CA SER A 161 -8.67 10.07 23.66
C SER A 161 -8.85 9.39 22.30
N ILE A 162 -10.09 9.03 21.96
CA ILE A 162 -10.42 8.39 20.66
C ILE A 162 -10.07 9.31 19.50
N ARG A 163 -10.42 10.60 19.59
CA ARG A 163 -10.07 11.61 18.59
C ARG A 163 -8.55 11.71 18.39
N GLY A 164 -7.78 11.72 19.48
CA GLY A 164 -6.32 11.74 19.41
C GLY A 164 -5.75 10.52 18.67
N GLU A 165 -6.29 9.34 18.97
CA GLU A 165 -5.90 8.09 18.32
C GLU A 165 -6.27 8.06 16.83
N LEU A 166 -7.49 8.45 16.47
CA LEU A 166 -7.93 8.55 15.07
C LEU A 166 -7.06 9.51 14.25
N ASN A 167 -6.71 10.67 14.83
CA ASN A 167 -5.80 11.62 14.19
C ASN A 167 -4.43 11.01 13.94
N ALA A 168 -3.87 10.27 14.91
CA ALA A 168 -2.60 9.57 14.72
C ALA A 168 -2.71 8.51 13.62
N MET A 169 -3.78 7.72 13.61
CA MET A 169 -4.04 6.72 12.59
C MET A 169 -4.19 7.33 11.19
N SER A 170 -4.78 8.52 11.07
CA SER A 170 -4.92 9.25 9.79
C SER A 170 -3.57 9.57 9.14
N ILE A 171 -2.51 9.68 9.92
CA ILE A 171 -1.13 9.87 9.44
C ILE A 171 -0.50 8.50 9.12
N ASP A 172 -0.72 7.50 9.98
CA ASP A 172 -0.18 6.15 9.84
C ASP A 172 -0.69 5.38 8.61
N VAL A 173 -1.89 5.69 8.10
CA VAL A 173 -2.43 5.05 6.88
C VAL A 173 -1.50 5.24 5.67
N HIS A 174 -0.81 6.38 5.59
CA HIS A 174 0.18 6.66 4.54
C HIS A 174 1.48 5.88 4.74
N ARG A 175 1.84 5.59 5.99
CA ARG A 175 2.97 4.71 6.33
C ARG A 175 2.71 3.28 5.87
N LEU A 176 1.50 2.75 6.10
CA LEU A 176 1.08 1.43 5.61
C LEU A 176 1.15 1.34 4.08
N THR A 177 0.64 2.37 3.39
CA THR A 177 0.71 2.48 1.93
C THR A 177 2.15 2.43 1.41
N SER A 178 3.07 3.10 2.10
CA SER A 178 4.48 3.15 1.72
C SER A 178 5.21 1.83 2.01
N LYS A 179 5.00 1.26 3.21
CA LYS A 179 5.63 0.01 3.68
C LYS A 179 5.35 -1.15 2.73
N TYR A 180 4.10 -1.29 2.28
CA TYR A 180 3.66 -2.41 1.43
C TYR A 180 3.48 -2.03 -0.04
N SER A 181 4.03 -0.89 -0.47
CA SER A 181 3.94 -0.38 -1.84
C SER A 181 4.27 -1.46 -2.89
N LEU A 182 5.35 -2.22 -2.71
CA LEU A 182 5.75 -3.31 -3.62
C LEU A 182 4.60 -4.30 -3.87
N VAL A 183 3.86 -4.66 -2.83
CA VAL A 183 2.75 -5.61 -2.90
C VAL A 183 1.55 -4.98 -3.61
N PHE A 184 1.18 -3.75 -3.25
CA PHE A 184 0.05 -3.05 -3.88
C PHE A 184 0.28 -2.78 -5.37
N PHE A 185 1.50 -2.42 -5.76
CA PHE A 185 1.84 -2.20 -7.16
C PHE A 185 1.83 -3.50 -7.97
N SER A 186 2.19 -4.62 -7.35
CA SER A 186 2.28 -5.93 -8.01
C SER A 186 0.95 -6.62 -8.29
N SER A 187 -0.15 -6.15 -7.71
CA SER A 187 -1.47 -6.77 -7.86
C SER A 187 -2.50 -5.80 -8.45
N PRO A 188 -3.35 -6.24 -9.38
CA PRO A 188 -4.32 -5.36 -10.02
C PRO A 188 -5.37 -4.82 -9.03
N GLY A 189 -5.67 -3.53 -9.10
CA GLY A 189 -6.76 -2.90 -8.35
C GLY A 189 -6.52 -2.70 -6.85
N LEU A 190 -5.46 -3.27 -6.27
CA LEU A 190 -5.14 -3.14 -4.84
C LEU A 190 -4.82 -1.70 -4.46
N PHE A 191 -4.03 -1.01 -5.28
CA PHE A 191 -3.63 0.36 -5.01
C PHE A 191 -4.82 1.33 -5.06
N GLU A 192 -5.73 1.14 -6.01
CA GLU A 192 -6.96 1.95 -6.08
C GLU A 192 -7.84 1.73 -4.85
N SER A 193 -8.07 0.48 -4.43
CA SER A 193 -8.87 0.20 -3.24
C SER A 193 -8.24 0.73 -1.96
N LEU A 194 -6.91 0.63 -1.79
CA LEU A 194 -6.23 1.23 -0.64
C LEU A 194 -6.35 2.75 -0.63
N ASN A 195 -6.27 3.40 -1.79
CA ASN A 195 -6.47 4.85 -1.89
C ASN A 195 -7.90 5.25 -1.53
N SER A 196 -8.91 4.48 -1.94
CA SER A 196 -10.29 4.75 -1.54
C SER A 196 -10.45 4.67 -0.02
N ALA A 197 -9.91 3.61 0.61
CA ALA A 197 -9.93 3.48 2.07
C ALA A 197 -9.17 4.63 2.77
N THR A 198 -8.04 5.07 2.19
CA THR A 198 -7.26 6.21 2.70
C THR A 198 -8.01 7.54 2.58
N ARG A 199 -8.78 7.73 1.51
CA ARG A 199 -9.65 8.91 1.35
C ARG A 199 -10.75 8.90 2.40
N ALA A 200 -11.42 7.77 2.61
CA ALA A 200 -12.43 7.63 3.66
C ALA A 200 -11.87 7.99 5.05
N VAL A 201 -10.66 7.53 5.37
CA VAL A 201 -9.94 7.93 6.59
C VAL A 201 -9.74 9.45 6.65
N SER A 202 -9.30 10.05 5.55
CA SER A 202 -9.05 11.50 5.47
C SER A 202 -10.33 12.33 5.63
N GLU A 203 -11.42 11.90 5.00
CA GLU A 203 -12.74 12.55 5.10
C GLU A 203 -13.27 12.52 6.53
N ILE A 204 -13.25 11.35 7.18
CA ILE A 204 -13.64 11.22 8.59
C ILE A 204 -12.75 12.10 9.47
N SER A 205 -11.43 12.04 9.28
CA SER A 205 -10.46 12.80 10.09
C SER A 205 -10.67 14.31 10.00
N SER A 206 -11.11 14.81 8.84
CA SER A 206 -11.36 16.24 8.62
C SER A 206 -12.49 16.81 9.48
N LYS A 207 -13.38 15.95 10.01
CA LYS A 207 -14.57 16.34 10.77
C LYS A 207 -14.53 15.95 12.25
N LEU A 208 -13.44 15.35 12.73
CA LEU A 208 -13.30 14.93 14.13
C LEU A 208 -13.26 16.08 15.14
N TRP A 209 -12.98 17.31 14.68
CA TRP A 209 -12.86 18.49 15.52
C TRP A 209 -14.23 19.15 15.75
N ILE A 210 -15.07 18.47 16.52
CA ILE A 210 -16.30 19.04 17.09
C ILE A 210 -16.02 19.68 18.45
N ASN A 211 -16.87 20.65 18.83
CA ASN A 211 -16.82 21.22 20.17
C ASN A 211 -17.36 20.21 21.18
N VAL A 212 -16.66 20.04 22.30
CA VAL A 212 -17.02 19.05 23.32
C VAL A 212 -17.39 19.76 24.62
N PRO A 213 -18.50 19.34 25.27
CA PRO A 213 -18.91 19.96 26.52
C PRO A 213 -17.89 19.68 27.63
N PHE A 214 -17.62 20.70 28.44
CA PHE A 214 -16.78 20.63 29.63
C PHE A 214 -17.46 21.28 30.84
N LYS A 215 -17.14 20.77 32.04
CA LYS A 215 -17.60 21.31 33.32
C LYS A 215 -16.89 22.65 33.59
N ILE A 216 -17.66 23.71 33.78
CA ILE A 216 -17.16 25.03 34.21
C ILE A 216 -17.19 25.07 35.74
N TYR A 217 -16.10 25.52 36.37
CA TYR A 217 -16.03 25.66 37.83
C TYR A 217 -16.92 26.83 38.25
N GLU A 218 -17.73 26.63 39.30
CA GLU A 218 -18.72 27.61 39.80
C GLU A 218 -19.85 27.96 38.81
N ASP A 219 -20.20 27.04 37.90
CA ASP A 219 -21.31 27.26 36.97
C ASP A 219 -22.67 27.32 37.69
N THR A 220 -23.34 28.47 37.59
CA THR A 220 -24.65 28.71 38.18
C THR A 220 -25.80 28.11 37.36
N ASP A 221 -25.56 27.77 36.08
CA ASP A 221 -26.55 27.15 35.19
C ASP A 221 -25.88 26.11 34.25
N PRO A 222 -25.55 24.92 34.78
CA PRO A 222 -24.83 23.89 34.03
C PRO A 222 -25.54 23.41 32.76
N ILE A 223 -26.88 23.42 32.78
CA ILE A 223 -27.70 22.96 31.66
C ILE A 223 -27.58 23.93 30.48
N ARG A 224 -27.73 25.23 30.74
CA ARG A 224 -27.62 26.25 29.69
C ARG A 224 -26.19 26.35 29.16
N SER A 225 -25.19 26.27 30.03
CA SER A 225 -23.79 26.23 29.65
C SER A 225 -23.48 25.04 28.75
N TYR A 226 -23.97 23.84 29.09
CA TYR A 226 -23.85 22.64 28.26
C TYR A 226 -24.45 22.83 26.86
N LEU A 227 -25.69 23.31 26.77
CA LEU A 227 -26.37 23.54 25.49
C LEU A 227 -25.64 24.56 24.61
N SER A 228 -25.05 25.60 25.20
CA SER A 228 -24.30 26.62 24.46
C SER A 228 -22.99 26.12 23.85
N GLN A 229 -22.42 25.04 24.40
CA GLN A 229 -21.16 24.46 23.93
C GLN A 229 -21.38 23.49 22.76
N ILE A 230 -22.56 22.90 22.64
CA ILE A 230 -22.82 21.87 21.62
C ILE A 230 -23.19 22.53 20.30
N SER A 231 -22.39 22.25 19.26
CA SER A 231 -22.77 22.52 17.88
C SER A 231 -23.45 21.29 17.30
N THR A 232 -24.79 21.32 17.25
CA THR A 232 -25.58 20.23 16.65
C THR A 232 -25.21 20.01 15.19
N GLU A 233 -24.96 21.08 14.45
CA GLU A 233 -24.53 21.05 13.04
C GLU A 233 -23.21 20.30 12.85
N ALA A 234 -22.18 20.61 13.66
CA ALA A 234 -20.88 19.94 13.58
C ALA A 234 -20.97 18.45 13.99
N CYS A 235 -21.80 18.16 15.00
CA CYS A 235 -22.09 16.78 15.40
C CYS A 235 -22.80 16.00 14.29
N GLU A 236 -23.81 16.59 13.64
CA GLU A 236 -24.55 15.95 12.54
C GLU A 236 -23.65 15.73 11.33
N GLU A 237 -22.75 16.68 11.03
CA GLU A 237 -21.77 16.54 9.95
C GLU A 237 -20.77 15.39 10.23
N LEU A 238 -20.24 15.29 11.45
CA LEU A 238 -19.35 14.19 11.84
C LEU A 238 -20.06 12.83 11.73
N SER A 239 -21.26 12.72 12.31
CA SER A 239 -22.03 11.47 12.29
C SER A 239 -22.33 11.01 10.86
N LYS A 240 -22.70 11.95 9.99
CA LYS A 240 -22.97 11.68 8.58
C LYS A 240 -21.73 11.27 7.82
N VAL A 241 -20.60 11.96 7.99
CA VAL A 241 -19.35 11.61 7.28
C VAL A 241 -18.85 10.23 7.69
N VAL A 242 -18.98 9.86 8.98
CA VAL A 242 -18.67 8.49 9.44
C VAL A 242 -19.58 7.47 8.74
N GLU A 243 -20.88 7.71 8.71
CA GLU A 243 -21.86 6.79 8.11
C GLU A 243 -21.64 6.61 6.59
N ASP A 244 -21.46 7.71 5.86
CA ASP A 244 -21.26 7.72 4.41
C ASP A 244 -19.97 6.98 4.00
N ASN A 245 -18.92 7.07 4.83
CA ASN A 245 -17.60 6.51 4.53
C ASN A 245 -17.33 5.12 5.14
N GLN A 246 -18.12 4.69 6.11
CA GLN A 246 -17.89 3.41 6.81
C GLN A 246 -18.05 2.20 5.87
N MET A 247 -19.00 2.26 4.94
CA MET A 247 -19.17 1.21 3.93
C MET A 247 -17.97 1.14 2.99
N GLU A 248 -17.51 2.28 2.46
CA GLU A 248 -16.36 2.33 1.56
C GLU A 248 -15.08 1.87 2.28
N LEU A 249 -14.87 2.30 3.52
CA LEU A 249 -13.72 1.90 4.33
C LEU A 249 -13.68 0.38 4.56
N ASN A 250 -14.80 -0.22 4.96
CA ASN A 250 -14.90 -1.65 5.21
C ASN A 250 -14.84 -2.48 3.92
N PHE A 251 -15.50 -2.04 2.86
CA PHE A 251 -15.50 -2.74 1.57
C PHE A 251 -14.13 -2.68 0.90
N SER A 252 -13.52 -1.50 0.83
CA SER A 252 -12.21 -1.33 0.18
C SER A 252 -11.09 -2.00 0.97
N SER A 253 -11.10 -1.95 2.30
CA SER A 253 -10.14 -2.71 3.13
C SER A 253 -10.34 -4.23 2.98
N GLY A 254 -11.58 -4.72 3.01
CA GLY A 254 -11.90 -6.13 2.80
C GLY A 254 -11.48 -6.63 1.41
N LYS A 255 -11.66 -5.81 0.37
CA LYS A 255 -11.18 -6.10 -0.99
C LYS A 255 -9.66 -6.15 -1.06
N VAL A 256 -8.95 -5.27 -0.35
CA VAL A 256 -7.48 -5.31 -0.28
C VAL A 256 -7.02 -6.60 0.38
N LYS A 257 -7.58 -6.95 1.54
CA LYS A 257 -7.31 -8.21 2.25
C LYS A 257 -7.56 -9.44 1.37
N GLY A 258 -8.75 -9.55 0.78
CA GLY A 258 -9.14 -10.69 -0.05
C GLY A 258 -8.21 -10.89 -1.25
N ASN A 259 -7.81 -9.81 -1.91
CA ASN A 259 -6.87 -9.88 -3.03
C ASN A 259 -5.44 -10.22 -2.58
N LEU A 260 -4.98 -9.70 -1.43
CA LEU A 260 -3.68 -10.05 -0.87
C LEU A 260 -3.59 -11.52 -0.47
N MET A 261 -4.67 -12.08 0.08
CA MET A 261 -4.76 -13.49 0.46
C MET A 261 -4.99 -14.42 -0.75
N SER A 262 -5.34 -13.87 -1.92
CA SER A 262 -5.52 -14.68 -3.12
C SER A 262 -4.18 -15.21 -3.67
N SER A 263 -4.19 -16.49 -4.05
CA SER A 263 -3.02 -17.30 -4.44
C SER A 263 -2.25 -16.82 -5.69
N VAL A 264 -2.74 -15.81 -6.42
CA VAL A 264 -2.21 -15.50 -7.75
C VAL A 264 -1.18 -14.37 -7.69
N GLY A 265 0.10 -14.75 -7.61
CA GLY A 265 1.25 -13.85 -7.77
C GLY A 265 2.15 -14.30 -8.91
N GLY A 266 1.64 -14.21 -10.15
CA GLY A 266 2.44 -14.43 -11.36
C GLY A 266 3.30 -13.22 -11.75
N PHE A 267 3.95 -13.33 -12.92
CA PHE A 267 4.90 -12.36 -13.48
C PHE A 267 4.48 -10.89 -13.31
N ASN A 268 5.41 -10.05 -12.83
CA ASN A 268 5.16 -8.71 -12.27
C ASN A 268 4.92 -7.60 -13.33
N PHE A 269 4.19 -7.92 -14.41
CA PHE A 269 3.78 -6.96 -15.45
C PHE A 269 2.95 -5.81 -14.88
N TRP A 270 2.11 -6.11 -13.88
CA TRP A 270 1.27 -5.13 -13.20
C TRP A 270 2.05 -4.07 -12.44
N TYR A 271 3.18 -4.43 -11.82
CA TYR A 271 4.06 -3.46 -11.17
C TYR A 271 4.56 -2.42 -12.17
N VAL A 272 5.01 -2.86 -13.34
CA VAL A 272 5.48 -1.96 -14.40
C VAL A 272 4.33 -1.09 -14.92
N PHE A 273 3.18 -1.70 -15.21
CA PHE A 273 1.99 -0.99 -15.68
C PHE A 273 1.51 0.09 -14.70
N ASN A 274 1.38 -0.25 -13.41
CA ASN A 274 0.92 0.69 -12.38
C ASN A 274 1.94 1.80 -12.11
N LEU A 275 3.24 1.51 -12.18
CA LEU A 275 4.30 2.51 -12.04
C LEU A 275 4.30 3.51 -13.21
N PHE A 276 4.05 3.06 -14.44
CA PHE A 276 3.84 3.95 -15.58
C PHE A 276 2.53 4.74 -15.49
N LYS A 277 1.43 4.12 -15.04
CA LYS A 277 0.14 4.80 -14.81
C LYS A 277 0.28 5.95 -13.80
N GLN A 278 1.04 5.75 -12.72
CA GLN A 278 1.31 6.78 -11.72
C GLN A 278 2.40 7.80 -12.10
N GLY A 279 3.12 7.56 -13.20
CA GLY A 279 4.16 8.46 -13.69
C GLY A 279 3.66 9.88 -13.93
N LYS A 280 2.37 10.06 -14.28
CA LYS A 280 1.74 11.39 -14.40
C LYS A 280 1.68 12.13 -13.06
N ASN A 281 1.27 11.47 -11.98
CA ASN A 281 1.19 12.09 -10.64
C ASN A 281 2.58 12.39 -10.07
N PHE A 282 3.55 11.51 -10.30
CA PHE A 282 4.95 11.76 -9.96
C PHE A 282 5.54 12.92 -10.77
N SER A 283 5.24 13.00 -12.07
CA SER A 283 5.68 14.11 -12.91
C SER A 283 5.06 15.44 -12.47
N ALA A 284 3.78 15.45 -12.09
CA ALA A 284 3.07 16.62 -11.61
C ALA A 284 3.68 17.15 -10.30
N SER A 285 3.94 16.26 -9.34
CA SER A 285 4.53 16.62 -8.04
C SER A 285 5.98 17.10 -8.14
N ILE A 286 6.79 16.56 -9.07
CA ILE A 286 8.14 17.10 -9.35
C ILE A 286 8.06 18.48 -10.00
N ILE A 287 7.15 18.68 -10.97
CA ILE A 287 6.97 19.97 -11.63
C ILE A 287 6.51 21.03 -10.62
N GLU A 288 5.58 20.67 -9.72
CA GLU A 288 5.10 21.55 -8.65
C GLU A 288 6.23 21.92 -7.68
N ARG A 289 7.04 20.94 -7.24
CA ARG A 289 8.19 21.18 -6.37
C ARG A 289 9.26 22.06 -7.01
N ASP A 290 9.54 21.88 -8.30
CA ASP A 290 10.45 22.73 -9.06
C ASP A 290 9.89 24.15 -9.28
N SER A 291 8.56 24.33 -9.26
CA SER A 291 7.92 25.65 -9.34
C SER A 291 7.96 26.40 -8.01
N LYS A 292 7.72 25.72 -6.87
CA LYS A 292 7.82 26.30 -5.51
C LYS A 292 9.23 26.66 -5.08
N ARG A 293 10.26 26.10 -5.71
CA ARG A 293 11.68 26.49 -5.48
C ARG A 293 12.14 27.70 -6.29
N LYS A 294 11.29 28.21 -7.18
CA LYS A 294 11.60 29.30 -8.11
C LYS A 294 10.78 30.57 -7.89
N GLY A 295 9.79 30.52 -7.00
CA GLY A 295 9.17 31.69 -6.39
C GLY A 295 9.79 31.92 -5.01
#